data_AF-N1USA7-F1
#
_entry.id   AF-N1USA7-F1
#
_cell.length_a   1.000
_cell.length_b   1.000
_cell.length_c   1.000
_cell.angle_alpha   90.00
_cell.angle_beta   90.00
_cell.angle_gamma   90.00
#
_symmetry.space_group_name_H-M   'P 1'
#
loop_
_entity.id
_entity.type
_entity.pdbx_description
1 polymer ?
#
loop_
_entity_poly.entity_id
_entity_poly.type
_entity_poly.pdbx_seq_one_letter_code
_entity_poly.pdbx_strand_id
1 'polypeptide(L)'
;METINIKKQKHFPALIPYDKILKEKSVMKMTEKMINSTEEFKDIDHYFGTYTLGEKELSQILIPTTILTAKDDPIIRGESFLSLHPNRNVRISIQDFGGHNGFLENWKGACWYFRVLEEIFSGY
;
A
#
# COMPACT_ATOMS: atom_id res chain seq x y z
N MET A 1 8.93 -17.51 9.28
CA MET A 1 7.58 -16.92 9.49
C MET A 1 6.77 -17.66 10.55
N GLU A 2 6.83 -18.99 10.65
CA GLU A 2 6.12 -19.80 11.66
C GLU A 2 6.29 -19.34 13.11
N THR A 3 7.51 -18.97 13.51
CA THR A 3 7.83 -18.62 14.90
C THR A 3 7.16 -17.32 15.39
N ILE A 4 6.89 -16.38 14.47
CA ILE A 4 6.27 -15.08 14.80
C ILE A 4 4.77 -15.28 15.05
N ASN A 5 4.10 -16.10 14.23
CA ASN A 5 2.68 -16.36 14.37
C ASN A 5 2.37 -17.12 15.67
N ILE A 6 3.22 -18.07 16.05
CA ILE A 6 3.08 -18.81 17.32
C ILE A 6 3.19 -17.86 18.53
N LYS A 7 4.14 -16.93 18.51
CA LYS A 7 4.28 -15.93 19.59
C LYS A 7 3.08 -14.98 19.65
N LYS A 8 2.62 -14.47 18.50
CA LYS A 8 1.43 -13.61 18.45
C LYS A 8 0.18 -14.33 18.94
N GLN A 9 -0.03 -15.58 18.52
CA GLN A 9 -1.14 -16.42 18.98
C GLN A 9 -1.08 -16.68 20.49
N LYS A 10 0.11 -16.94 21.05
CA LYS A 10 0.28 -17.17 22.49
C LYS A 10 -0.08 -15.92 23.32
N HIS A 11 0.31 -14.73 22.86
CA HIS A 11 0.13 -13.50 23.62
C HIS A 11 -1.20 -12.78 23.35
N PHE A 12 -1.82 -13.02 22.19
CA PHE A 12 -3.05 -12.37 21.78
C PHE A 12 -4.10 -13.35 21.24
N PRO A 13 -4.40 -14.46 21.95
CA PRO A 13 -5.24 -15.53 21.44
C PRO A 13 -6.70 -15.09 21.18
N ALA A 14 -7.18 -14.06 21.90
CA ALA A 14 -8.54 -13.56 21.78
C ALA A 14 -8.73 -12.47 20.70
N LEU A 15 -7.64 -11.91 20.15
CA LEU A 15 -7.73 -10.79 19.21
C LEU A 15 -7.91 -11.22 17.76
N ILE A 16 -7.48 -12.44 17.41
CA ILE A 16 -7.44 -12.92 16.03
C ILE A 16 -7.82 -14.40 16.00
N PRO A 17 -8.72 -14.85 15.11
CA PRO A 17 -9.05 -16.26 14.95
C PRO A 17 -7.96 -17.00 14.14
N TYR A 18 -6.79 -17.17 14.74
CA TYR A 18 -5.60 -17.73 14.08
C TYR A 18 -5.85 -19.09 13.43
N ASP A 19 -6.62 -19.98 14.08
CA ASP A 19 -6.95 -21.31 13.58
C ASP A 19 -7.76 -21.29 12.28
N LYS A 20 -8.57 -20.25 12.07
CA LYS A 20 -9.39 -20.06 10.86
C LYS A 20 -8.62 -19.35 9.76
N ILE A 21 -7.75 -18.41 10.12
CA ILE A 21 -6.97 -17.59 9.18
C ILE A 21 -5.79 -18.37 8.60
N LEU A 22 -5.05 -19.12 9.43
CA LEU A 22 -3.85 -19.85 8.98
C LEU A 22 -4.15 -21.02 8.02
N LYS A 23 -5.42 -21.41 7.88
CA LYS A 23 -5.87 -22.43 6.92
C LYS A 23 -6.15 -21.87 5.53
N GLU A 24 -6.23 -20.54 5.40
CA GLU A 24 -6.51 -19.91 4.11
C GLU A 24 -5.27 -19.86 3.22
N LYS A 25 -5.48 -20.01 1.91
CA LYS A 25 -4.42 -19.98 0.89
C LYS A 25 -4.27 -18.61 0.22
N SER A 26 -5.12 -17.66 0.56
CA SER A 26 -5.16 -16.32 -0.04
C SER A 26 -5.09 -15.27 1.05
N VAL A 27 -4.19 -14.30 0.87
CA VAL A 27 -4.09 -13.13 1.76
C VAL A 27 -5.42 -12.39 1.85
N MET A 28 -6.17 -12.28 0.75
CA MET A 28 -7.49 -11.65 0.76
C MET A 28 -8.48 -12.39 1.67
N LYS A 29 -8.52 -13.72 1.60
CA LYS A 29 -9.39 -14.53 2.47
C LYS A 29 -8.93 -14.51 3.92
N MET A 30 -7.62 -14.44 4.16
CA MET A 30 -7.07 -14.25 5.50
C MET A 30 -7.54 -12.92 6.11
N THR A 31 -7.42 -11.83 5.34
CA THR A 31 -7.90 -10.50 5.75
C THR A 31 -9.41 -10.50 5.97
N GLU A 32 -10.19 -11.07 5.06
CA GLU A 32 -11.66 -11.18 5.19
C GLU A 32 -12.06 -11.83 6.52
N LYS A 33 -11.45 -12.97 6.85
CA LYS A 33 -11.72 -13.67 8.11
C LYS A 33 -11.29 -12.89 9.34
N MET A 34 -10.22 -12.11 9.24
CA MET A 34 -9.77 -11.22 10.31
C MET A 34 -10.78 -10.10 10.52
N ILE A 35 -11.17 -9.41 9.46
CA ILE A 35 -12.13 -8.29 9.53
C ILE A 35 -13.50 -8.78 10.02
N ASN A 36 -14.00 -9.91 9.52
CA ASN A 36 -15.27 -10.48 9.98
C ASN A 36 -15.24 -10.96 11.44
N SER A 37 -14.07 -10.97 12.09
CA SER A 37 -13.95 -11.30 13.51
C SER A 37 -13.90 -10.09 14.44
N THR A 38 -13.89 -8.88 13.88
CA THR A 38 -13.97 -7.62 14.64
C THR A 38 -15.33 -6.96 14.43
N GLU A 39 -15.76 -6.13 15.39
CA GLU A 39 -16.98 -5.33 15.27
C GLU A 39 -16.72 -3.94 14.66
N GLU A 40 -15.46 -3.63 14.37
CA GLU A 40 -15.02 -2.32 13.89
C GLU A 40 -15.46 -2.03 12.44
N PHE A 41 -15.58 -3.09 11.63
CA PHE A 41 -15.93 -2.95 10.22
C PHE A 41 -17.11 -3.85 9.88
N LYS A 42 -18.00 -3.34 9.01
CA LYS A 42 -19.16 -4.08 8.52
C LYS A 42 -18.75 -5.30 7.68
N ASP A 43 -17.78 -5.11 6.80
CA ASP A 43 -17.29 -6.09 5.84
C ASP A 43 -15.90 -5.67 5.33
N ILE A 44 -15.30 -6.53 4.50
CA ILE A 44 -13.98 -6.29 3.92
C ILE A 44 -13.93 -5.04 3.02
N ASP A 45 -15.04 -4.71 2.36
CA ASP A 45 -15.12 -3.54 1.48
C ASP A 45 -15.14 -2.26 2.31
N HIS A 46 -15.88 -2.24 3.43
CA HIS A 46 -15.85 -1.13 4.38
C HIS A 46 -14.44 -0.92 4.93
N TYR A 47 -13.75 -2.00 5.31
CA TYR A 47 -12.37 -1.93 5.79
C TYR A 47 -11.44 -1.29 4.74
N PHE A 48 -11.43 -1.80 3.51
CA PHE A 48 -10.60 -1.24 2.44
C PHE A 48 -11.00 0.19 2.07
N GLY A 49 -12.30 0.50 2.11
CA GLY A 49 -12.84 1.83 1.84
C GLY A 49 -12.36 2.89 2.84
N THR A 50 -12.01 2.53 4.07
CA THR A 50 -11.56 3.50 5.08
C THR A 50 -10.22 4.16 4.77
N TYR A 51 -9.38 3.52 3.95
CA TYR A 51 -8.04 4.01 3.62
C TYR A 51 -7.78 4.10 2.11
N THR A 52 -8.76 3.76 1.27
CA THR A 52 -8.64 3.92 -0.18
C THR A 52 -8.57 5.40 -0.53
N LEU A 53 -7.50 5.81 -1.22
CA LEU A 53 -7.34 7.17 -1.72
C LEU A 53 -7.82 7.23 -3.17
N GLY A 54 -8.86 8.02 -3.43
CA GLY A 54 -9.40 8.26 -4.76
C GLY A 54 -9.20 9.70 -5.23
N GLU A 55 -9.90 10.04 -6.32
CA GLU A 55 -9.88 11.40 -6.88
C GLU A 55 -10.30 12.47 -5.86
N LYS A 56 -11.33 12.18 -5.06
CA LYS A 56 -11.82 13.08 -4.02
C LYS A 56 -10.72 13.43 -3.02
N GLU A 57 -10.06 12.44 -2.44
CA GLU A 57 -9.02 12.65 -1.42
C GLU A 57 -7.82 13.39 -2.02
N LEU A 58 -7.39 13.00 -3.23
CA LEU A 58 -6.27 13.65 -3.90
C LEU A 58 -6.59 15.11 -4.31
N SER A 59 -7.84 15.42 -4.64
CA SER A 59 -8.27 16.78 -4.95
C SER A 59 -8.24 17.74 -3.76
N GLN A 60 -8.16 17.22 -2.53
CA GLN A 60 -8.12 18.03 -1.31
C GLN A 60 -6.69 18.36 -0.85
N ILE A 61 -5.66 17.83 -1.53
CA ILE A 61 -4.27 18.07 -1.17
C ILE A 61 -3.89 19.54 -1.47
N LEU A 62 -3.50 20.28 -0.42
CA LEU A 62 -3.18 21.71 -0.52
C LEU A 62 -1.70 21.99 -0.70
N ILE A 63 -0.84 21.01 -0.40
CA ILE A 63 0.61 21.14 -0.48
C ILE A 63 1.16 20.41 -1.69
N PRO A 64 2.26 20.88 -2.29
CA PRO A 64 2.92 20.16 -3.37
C PRO A 64 3.24 18.72 -2.95
N THR A 65 2.73 17.77 -3.74
CA THR A 65 2.83 16.34 -3.45
C THR A 65 3.21 15.61 -4.73
N THR A 66 4.21 14.75 -4.67
CA THR A 66 4.57 13.87 -5.79
C THR A 66 4.26 12.43 -5.42
N ILE A 67 3.45 11.77 -6.24
CA ILE A 67 3.22 10.32 -6.19
C ILE A 67 4.16 9.69 -7.20
N LEU A 68 5.07 8.85 -6.72
CA LEU A 68 6.00 8.10 -7.56
C LEU A 68 5.57 6.62 -7.57
N THR A 69 5.31 6.08 -8.74
CA THR A 69 4.86 4.69 -8.92
C THR A 69 5.46 4.08 -10.19
N ALA A 70 5.26 2.78 -10.39
CA ALA A 70 5.81 2.03 -11.52
C ALA A 70 4.71 1.18 -12.18
N LYS A 71 4.78 1.00 -13.50
CA LYS A 71 3.84 0.15 -14.26
C LYS A 71 3.96 -1.32 -13.89
N ASP A 72 5.16 -1.76 -13.51
CA ASP A 72 5.49 -3.14 -13.16
C ASP A 72 5.44 -3.43 -11.65
N ASP A 73 4.87 -2.53 -10.84
CA ASP A 73 4.62 -2.81 -9.41
C ASP A 73 3.66 -4.04 -9.29
N PRO A 74 4.10 -5.14 -8.65
CA PRO A 74 3.33 -6.37 -8.58
C PRO A 74 2.16 -6.30 -7.58
N ILE A 75 2.09 -5.23 -6.77
CA ILE A 75 1.07 -5.03 -5.73
C ILE A 75 0.10 -3.94 -6.15
N ILE A 76 0.59 -2.75 -6.52
CA ILE A 76 -0.25 -1.61 -6.93
C ILE A 76 -0.05 -1.36 -8.43
N ARG A 77 -1.05 -1.72 -9.22
CA ARG A 77 -1.00 -1.53 -10.67
C ARG A 77 -0.86 -0.06 -11.04
N GLY A 78 0.17 0.28 -11.83
CA GLY A 78 0.39 1.66 -12.30
C GLY A 78 -0.80 2.22 -13.10
N GLU A 79 -1.57 1.36 -13.79
CA GLU A 79 -2.75 1.81 -14.55
C GLU A 79 -3.85 2.40 -13.66
N SER A 80 -3.93 1.99 -12.39
CA SER A 80 -4.91 2.53 -11.44
C SER A 80 -4.72 4.04 -11.21
N PHE A 81 -3.51 4.55 -11.44
CA PHE A 81 -3.21 5.97 -11.31
C PHE A 81 -3.56 6.78 -12.56
N LEU A 82 -3.69 6.14 -13.73
CA LEU A 82 -4.07 6.82 -14.98
C LEU A 82 -5.51 7.34 -14.95
N SER A 83 -6.38 6.70 -14.16
CA SER A 83 -7.76 7.15 -13.95
C SER A 83 -7.90 8.27 -12.92
N LEU A 84 -6.82 8.62 -12.19
CA LEU A 84 -6.87 9.65 -11.17
C LEU A 84 -6.61 11.02 -11.80
N HIS A 85 -7.49 11.97 -11.50
CA HIS A 85 -7.40 13.36 -11.95
C HIS A 85 -7.19 14.28 -10.74
N PRO A 86 -6.00 14.28 -10.13
CA PRO A 86 -5.80 15.05 -8.91
C PRO A 86 -5.69 16.55 -9.24
N ASN A 87 -5.70 17.39 -8.19
CA ASN A 87 -5.56 18.83 -8.38
C ASN A 87 -4.13 19.22 -8.80
N ARG A 88 -3.92 20.51 -9.11
CA ARG A 88 -2.62 21.06 -9.55
C ARG A 88 -1.45 20.88 -8.56
N ASN A 89 -1.73 20.60 -7.29
CA ASN A 89 -0.69 20.41 -6.26
C ASN A 89 -0.13 18.98 -6.28
N VAL A 90 -0.79 18.05 -6.96
CA VAL A 90 -0.39 16.65 -7.01
C VAL A 90 0.19 16.33 -8.39
N ARG A 91 1.44 15.86 -8.39
CA ARG A 91 2.08 15.32 -9.59
C ARG A 91 2.16 13.81 -9.48
N ILE A 92 1.59 13.09 -10.43
CA ILE A 92 1.73 11.64 -10.54
C ILE A 92 2.84 11.33 -11.55
N SER A 93 3.87 10.63 -11.12
CA SER A 93 5.01 10.20 -11.93
C SER A 93 5.00 8.68 -12.02
N ILE A 94 4.66 8.15 -13.20
CA ILE A 94 4.56 6.70 -13.46
C ILE A 94 5.77 6.28 -14.29
N GLN A 95 6.65 5.47 -13.71
CA GLN A 95 7.82 4.92 -14.38
C GLN A 95 7.50 3.61 -15.10
N ASP A 96 8.24 3.30 -16.15
CA ASP A 96 8.09 2.02 -16.86
C ASP A 96 8.55 0.82 -16.02
N PHE A 97 9.59 1.03 -15.20
CA PHE A 97 10.20 -0.01 -14.37
C PHE A 97 10.42 0.46 -12.94
N GLY A 98 10.25 -0.47 -12.01
CA GLY A 98 10.38 -0.25 -10.58
C GLY A 98 9.87 -1.44 -9.78
N GLY A 99 9.28 -1.16 -8.62
CA GLY A 99 8.69 -2.16 -7.77
C GLY A 99 8.03 -1.53 -6.54
N HIS A 100 7.24 -2.33 -5.82
CA HIS A 100 6.40 -1.84 -4.71
C HIS A 100 7.16 -1.06 -3.63
N ASN A 101 8.40 -1.46 -3.34
CA ASN A 101 9.26 -0.84 -2.31
C ASN A 101 10.67 -0.54 -2.81
N GLY A 102 10.88 -0.39 -4.13
CA GLY A 102 12.22 -0.19 -4.63
C GLY A 102 12.30 0.17 -6.10
N PHE A 103 12.87 1.33 -6.37
CA PHE A 103 13.39 1.69 -7.70
C PHE A 103 14.89 1.38 -7.71
N LEU A 104 15.25 0.10 -7.67
CA LEU A 104 16.64 -0.34 -7.57
C LEU A 104 17.37 -0.17 -8.90
N GLU A 105 18.58 0.38 -8.85
CA GLU A 105 19.39 0.63 -10.05
C GLU A 105 20.55 -0.33 -10.19
N ASN A 106 20.95 -0.95 -9.08
CA ASN A 106 22.02 -1.92 -9.07
C ASN A 106 21.88 -2.88 -7.89
N TRP A 107 22.66 -3.96 -7.96
CA TRP A 107 22.73 -5.00 -6.94
C TRP A 107 23.29 -4.52 -5.59
N LYS A 108 23.92 -3.33 -5.53
CA LYS A 108 24.42 -2.73 -4.28
C LYS A 108 23.31 -2.03 -3.49
N GLY A 109 22.08 -2.05 -3.98
CA GLY A 109 20.94 -1.44 -3.29
C GLY A 109 20.82 0.07 -3.53
N ALA A 110 21.47 0.62 -4.57
CA ALA A 110 21.22 2.01 -4.94
C ALA A 110 19.78 2.16 -5.42
N CYS A 111 19.08 3.17 -4.88
CA CYS A 111 17.70 3.47 -5.25
C CYS A 111 17.63 4.76 -6.06
N TRP A 112 17.05 4.65 -7.26
CA TRP A 112 16.83 5.76 -8.18
C TRP A 112 15.99 6.89 -7.57
N TYR A 113 14.98 6.55 -6.75
CA TYR A 113 14.07 7.54 -6.18
C TYR A 113 14.78 8.55 -5.26
N PHE A 114 16.00 8.28 -4.77
CA PHE A 114 16.78 9.29 -4.04
C PHE A 114 17.10 10.51 -4.91
N ARG A 115 17.41 10.32 -6.19
CA ARG A 115 17.61 11.43 -7.12
C ARG A 115 16.33 12.21 -7.37
N VAL A 116 15.21 11.51 -7.46
CA VAL A 116 13.88 12.13 -7.58
C VAL A 116 13.57 12.99 -6.35
N LEU A 117 13.91 12.51 -5.15
CA LEU A 117 13.75 13.30 -3.93
C LEU A 117 14.64 14.53 -3.94
N GLU A 118 15.90 14.42 -4.34
CA GLU A 118 16.80 15.57 -4.51
C GLU A 118 16.20 16.61 -5.46
N GLU A 119 15.73 16.19 -6.64
CA GLU A 119 15.08 17.10 -7.60
C GLU A 119 13.82 17.77 -7.04
N ILE A 120 12.97 17.02 -6.33
CA ILE A 120 11.76 17.56 -5.70
C ILE A 120 12.10 18.59 -4.64
N PHE A 121 13.08 18.32 -3.79
CA PHE A 121 13.39 19.17 -2.64
C PHE A 121 14.33 20.34 -2.99
N SER A 122 15.13 20.23 -4.06
CA SER A 122 16.00 21.33 -4.52
C SER A 122 15.24 22.52 -5.13
N GLY A 123 13.96 22.34 -5.45
CA GLY A 123 13.08 23.40 -5.95
C GLY A 123 12.42 24.25 -4.85
N TYR A 124 12.77 24.02 -3.58
CA TYR A 124 12.34 24.78 -2.40
C TYR A 124 13.53 25.50 -1.75
#